data_AF-A0A4Q3VNF4-F1
#
_entry.id   AF-A0A4Q3VNF4-F1
#
_cell.length_a   1.000
_cell.length_b   1.000
_cell.length_c   1.000
_cell.angle_alpha   90.00
_cell.angle_beta   90.00
_cell.angle_gamma   90.00
#
_symmetry.space_group_name_H-M   'P 1'
#
loop_
_entity.id
_entity.type
_entity.pdbx_description
1 polymer ?
#
loop_
_entity_poly.entity_id
_entity_poly.type
_entity_poly.pdbx_seq_one_letter_code
_entity_poly.pdbx_strand_id
1 'polypeptide(L)'
;MNPELLIYAAFSSPRLDYTLRWIFTEQLQIAYKLTADPDAWDNYTGPKISYQKEAQIDSGIRIIPHKILQEDNITVQELSVNRWKHSTILFYNQPGAAVPFDIFAAVFFLDRSARRGGLVRFNSVAASMADLDADDGTHRPVQAG
;
A
#
# COMPACT_ATOMS: atom_id res chain seq x y z
N MET A 1 3.94 -16.48 22.11
CA MET A 1 2.71 -16.20 21.36
C MET A 1 3.10 -15.94 19.92
N ASN A 2 2.48 -16.61 18.95
CA ASN A 2 2.68 -16.25 17.55
C ASN A 2 1.97 -14.92 17.30
N PRO A 3 2.56 -14.00 16.52
CA PRO A 3 1.85 -12.78 16.12
C PRO A 3 0.62 -13.16 15.29
N GLU A 4 -0.37 -12.29 15.23
CA GLU A 4 -1.56 -12.46 14.37
C GLU A 4 -1.23 -12.10 12.91
N LEU A 5 -0.25 -11.21 12.72
CA LEU A 5 0.23 -10.75 11.42
C LEU A 5 1.76 -10.77 11.35
N LEU A 6 2.31 -11.39 10.30
CA LEU A 6 3.74 -11.29 10.00
C LEU A 6 3.97 -10.30 8.86
N ILE A 7 4.87 -9.35 9.06
CA ILE A 7 5.28 -8.38 8.05
C ILE A 7 6.74 -8.62 7.74
N TYR A 8 7.04 -8.98 6.50
CA TYR A 8 8.41 -9.09 6.03
C TYR A 8 8.82 -7.79 5.35
N ALA A 9 9.97 -7.23 5.70
CA ALA A 9 10.55 -6.09 5.00
C ALA A 9 12.07 -6.25 4.91
N ALA A 10 12.64 -5.95 3.74
CA ALA A 10 14.10 -5.97 3.53
C ALA A 10 14.83 -4.78 4.22
N PHE A 11 14.08 -3.84 4.79
CA PHE A 11 14.61 -2.68 5.50
C PHE A 11 13.73 -2.35 6.71
N SER A 12 14.32 -1.65 7.68
CA SER A 12 13.61 -1.00 8.77
C SER A 12 13.95 0.49 8.78
N SER A 13 13.01 1.31 9.23
CA SER A 13 13.22 2.74 9.39
C SER A 13 12.28 3.30 10.45
N PRO A 14 12.61 4.44 11.09
CA PRO A 14 11.71 5.06 12.06
C PRO A 14 10.34 5.40 11.47
N ARG A 15 10.27 5.73 10.17
CA ARG A 15 9.02 6.03 9.46
C ARG A 15 8.19 4.78 9.23
N LEU A 16 8.82 3.67 8.84
CA LEU A 16 8.15 2.38 8.68
C LEU A 16 7.63 1.89 10.03
N ASP A 17 8.48 1.86 11.05
CA ASP A 17 8.12 1.39 12.40
C ASP A 17 6.96 2.20 12.99
N TYR A 18 7.03 3.53 12.86
CA TYR A 18 5.94 4.42 13.24
C TYR A 18 4.64 4.05 12.52
N THR A 19 4.70 3.90 11.20
CA THR A 19 3.53 3.65 10.35
C THR A 19 2.89 2.31 10.68
N LEU A 20 3.67 1.24 10.80
CA LEU A 20 3.17 -0.09 11.14
C LEU A 20 2.54 -0.09 12.53
N ARG A 21 3.17 0.54 13.52
CA ARG A 21 2.62 0.67 14.87
C ARG A 21 1.32 1.47 14.87
N TRP A 22 1.27 2.58 14.14
CA TRP A 22 0.07 3.40 14.03
C TRP A 22 -1.08 2.61 13.41
N ILE A 23 -0.85 1.94 12.28
CA ILE A 23 -1.88 1.14 11.59
C ILE A 23 -2.31 -0.04 12.46
N PHE A 24 -1.40 -0.94 12.80
CA PHE A 24 -1.76 -2.23 13.36
C PHE A 24 -2.00 -2.16 14.85
N THR A 25 -1.17 -1.47 15.61
CA THR A 25 -1.33 -1.39 17.06
C THR A 25 -2.35 -0.32 17.47
N GLU A 26 -2.26 0.90 16.94
CA GLU A 26 -3.12 2.01 17.41
C GLU A 26 -4.51 1.98 16.76
N GLN A 27 -4.60 1.81 15.44
CA GLN A 27 -5.90 1.85 14.74
C GLN A 27 -6.62 0.49 14.74
N LEU A 28 -5.91 -0.60 14.42
CA LEU A 28 -6.53 -1.91 14.22
C LEU A 28 -6.50 -2.82 15.46
N GLN A 29 -5.68 -2.50 16.46
CA GLN A 29 -5.47 -3.33 17.66
C GLN A 29 -5.05 -4.79 17.35
N ILE A 30 -4.28 -4.97 16.27
CA ILE A 30 -3.76 -6.26 15.79
C ILE A 30 -2.30 -6.43 16.23
N ALA A 31 -1.96 -7.60 16.78
CA ALA A 31 -0.60 -7.93 17.13
C ALA A 31 0.20 -8.34 15.87
N TYR A 32 1.20 -7.53 15.50
CA TYR A 32 2.06 -7.80 14.35
C TYR A 32 3.52 -8.03 14.75
N LYS A 33 4.28 -8.70 13.88
CA LYS A 33 5.74 -8.80 13.98
C LYS A 33 6.37 -8.38 12.66
N LEU A 34 7.31 -7.44 12.72
CA LEU A 34 8.19 -7.11 11.60
C LEU A 34 9.39 -8.08 11.61
N THR A 35 9.73 -8.64 10.45
CA THR A 35 10.88 -9.53 10.25
C THR A 35 11.61 -9.20 8.96
N ALA A 36 12.91 -9.45 8.93
CA ALA A 36 13.73 -9.48 7.71
C ALA A 36 14.28 -10.88 7.43
N ASP A 37 13.88 -11.86 8.24
CA ASP A 37 14.31 -13.26 8.14
C ASP A 37 13.39 -14.05 7.19
N PRO A 38 13.90 -14.57 6.06
CA PRO A 38 13.14 -15.41 5.15
C PRO A 38 12.68 -16.72 5.77
N ASP A 39 13.45 -17.31 6.69
CA ASP A 39 13.07 -18.57 7.33
C ASP A 39 11.84 -18.35 8.23
N ALA A 40 11.79 -17.21 8.92
CA ALA A 40 10.61 -16.81 9.69
C ALA A 40 9.37 -16.59 8.80
N TRP A 41 9.56 -16.18 7.55
CA TRP A 41 8.47 -15.98 6.58
C TRP A 41 7.90 -17.30 6.04
N ASP A 42 8.78 -18.23 5.67
CA ASP A 42 8.40 -19.51 5.08
C ASP A 42 7.73 -20.42 6.12
N ASN A 43 8.19 -20.38 7.37
CA ASN A 43 7.61 -21.16 8.46
C ASN A 43 6.32 -20.58 9.05
N TYR A 44 5.92 -19.37 8.65
CA TYR A 44 4.72 -18.72 9.18
C TYR A 44 3.48 -19.06 8.34
N THR A 45 2.48 -19.63 9.01
CA THR A 45 1.24 -20.15 8.41
C THR A 45 0.05 -19.21 8.50
N GLY A 46 0.19 -18.06 9.18
CA GLY A 46 -0.88 -17.07 9.34
C GLY A 46 -0.92 -16.00 8.24
N PRO A 47 -1.74 -14.95 8.43
CA PRO A 47 -1.77 -13.77 7.56
C PRO A 47 -0.41 -13.09 7.49
N LYS A 48 0.11 -12.88 6.27
CA LYS A 48 1.43 -12.30 6.07
C LYS A 48 1.50 -11.30 4.93
N ILE A 49 2.25 -10.22 5.15
CA ILE A 49 2.45 -9.11 4.21
C ILE A 49 3.94 -9.02 3.87
N SER A 50 4.24 -9.01 2.58
CA SER A 50 5.58 -8.80 2.06
C SER A 50 5.73 -7.34 1.62
N TYR A 51 6.64 -6.61 2.25
CA TYR A 51 6.92 -5.20 1.99
C TYR A 51 8.32 -5.04 1.36
N GLN A 52 8.41 -5.41 0.09
CA GLN A 52 9.64 -5.35 -0.71
C GLN A 52 9.33 -5.25 -2.20
N LYS A 53 10.35 -4.94 -3.01
CA LYS A 53 10.20 -4.81 -4.46
C LYS A 53 10.17 -6.16 -5.16
N GLU A 54 10.93 -7.11 -4.64
CA GLU A 54 11.21 -8.41 -5.22
C GLU A 54 9.97 -9.32 -5.17
N ALA A 55 9.68 -9.98 -6.29
CA ALA A 55 8.49 -10.81 -6.47
C ALA A 55 8.64 -12.25 -5.93
N GLN A 56 9.75 -12.55 -5.26
CA GLN A 56 10.18 -13.92 -4.94
C GLN A 56 9.33 -14.62 -3.85
N ILE A 57 8.25 -13.98 -3.42
CA ILE A 57 7.39 -14.43 -2.33
C ILE A 57 6.00 -14.71 -2.89
N ASP A 58 5.64 -16.00 -2.94
CA ASP A 58 4.43 -16.49 -3.60
C ASP A 58 3.20 -16.58 -2.66
N SER A 59 3.40 -16.39 -1.36
CA SER A 59 2.35 -16.53 -0.35
C SER A 59 2.10 -15.25 0.42
N GLY A 60 0.91 -14.66 0.33
CA GLY A 60 0.51 -13.46 1.07
C GLY A 60 0.32 -12.21 0.20
N ILE A 61 0.11 -11.05 0.85
CA ILE A 61 -0.08 -9.78 0.15
C ILE A 61 1.28 -9.12 -0.07
N ARG A 62 1.64 -8.82 -1.31
CA ARG A 62 2.84 -8.04 -1.63
C ARG A 62 2.48 -6.57 -1.82
N ILE A 63 3.24 -5.70 -1.15
CA ILE A 63 3.21 -4.25 -1.30
C ILE A 63 4.62 -3.80 -1.67
N ILE A 64 4.76 -3.10 -2.80
CA ILE A 64 6.06 -2.52 -3.17
C ILE A 64 6.28 -1.22 -2.39
N PRO A 65 7.41 -1.08 -1.66
CA PRO A 65 7.71 0.10 -0.88
C PRO A 65 8.01 1.31 -1.77
N HIS A 66 7.47 2.46 -1.38
CA HIS A 66 7.86 3.76 -1.86
C HIS A 66 8.99 4.33 -0.98
N LYS A 67 9.92 5.07 -1.61
CA LYS A 67 11.12 5.63 -0.96
C LYS A 67 10.83 6.56 0.22
N ILE A 68 9.63 7.13 0.33
CA ILE A 68 9.26 8.07 1.41
C ILE A 68 9.44 7.47 2.81
N LEU A 69 9.28 6.16 2.96
CA LEU A 69 9.52 5.49 4.24
C LEU A 69 11.00 5.20 4.50
N GLN A 70 11.87 5.28 3.50
CA GLN A 70 13.32 5.09 3.64
C GLN A 70 14.09 6.41 3.79
N GLU A 71 13.50 7.52 3.35
CA GLU A 71 14.14 8.83 3.39
C GLU A 71 14.20 9.38 4.83
N ASP A 72 15.33 9.97 5.22
CA ASP A 72 15.44 10.69 6.51
C ASP A 72 14.99 12.15 6.40
N ASN A 73 15.23 12.75 5.23
CA ASN A 73 14.98 14.17 4.99
C ASN A 73 13.54 14.46 4.54
N ILE A 74 13.15 15.74 4.67
CA ILE A 74 11.91 16.25 4.10
C ILE A 74 12.21 16.62 2.65
N THR A 75 11.67 15.84 1.73
CA THR A 75 11.79 16.05 0.29
C THR A 75 10.40 16.28 -0.31
N VAL A 76 10.34 16.98 -1.43
CA VAL A 76 9.12 17.08 -2.23
C VAL A 76 8.81 15.69 -2.78
N GLN A 77 7.62 15.19 -2.48
CA GLN A 77 7.18 13.88 -2.92
C GLN A 77 6.39 14.05 -4.22
N GLU A 78 6.81 13.34 -5.27
CA GLU A 78 6.01 13.19 -6.47
C GLU A 78 4.99 12.07 -6.23
N LEU A 79 3.71 12.43 -6.21
CA LEU A 79 2.63 11.47 -5.96
C LEU A 79 2.10 10.90 -7.28
N SER A 80 2.21 9.58 -7.44
CA SER A 80 1.44 8.83 -8.43
C SER A 80 0.03 8.60 -7.87
N VAL A 81 -0.95 9.38 -8.36
CA VAL A 81 -2.36 9.28 -7.95
C VAL A 81 -3.12 8.46 -8.98
N ASN A 82 -3.98 7.55 -8.51
CA ASN A 82 -4.86 6.77 -9.37
C ASN A 82 -6.20 6.45 -8.67
N ARG A 83 -7.13 5.80 -9.36
CA ARG A 83 -8.30 5.17 -8.75
C ARG A 83 -8.10 3.66 -8.66
N TRP A 84 -8.45 3.11 -7.50
CA TRP A 84 -8.56 1.66 -7.32
C TRP A 84 -9.89 1.37 -6.65
N LYS A 85 -10.75 0.60 -7.34
CA LYS A 85 -12.17 0.47 -7.01
C LYS A 85 -12.82 1.86 -6.91
N HIS A 86 -13.52 2.15 -5.81
CA HIS A 86 -14.18 3.44 -5.58
C HIS A 86 -13.31 4.43 -4.78
N SER A 87 -12.01 4.17 -4.61
CA SER A 87 -11.12 4.99 -3.78
C SER A 87 -9.99 5.63 -4.60
N THR A 88 -9.65 6.87 -4.23
CA THR A 88 -8.43 7.52 -4.70
C THR A 88 -7.25 6.95 -3.93
N ILE A 89 -6.24 6.48 -4.66
CA ILE A 89 -5.03 5.89 -4.09
C ILE A 89 -3.81 6.76 -4.40
N LEU A 90 -2.90 6.84 -3.42
CA LEU A 90 -1.61 7.51 -3.53
C LEU A 90 -0.51 6.46 -3.68
N PHE A 91 0.62 6.85 -4.28
CA PHE A 91 1.77 5.96 -4.49
C PHE A 91 1.43 4.70 -5.29
N TYR A 92 0.64 4.86 -6.36
CA TYR A 92 0.35 3.78 -7.32
C TYR A 92 1.64 3.30 -8.00
N ASN A 93 1.93 2.00 -7.88
CA ASN A 93 3.20 1.42 -8.37
C ASN A 93 3.10 -0.04 -8.85
N GLN A 94 1.94 -0.70 -8.75
CA GLN A 94 1.76 -2.10 -9.13
C GLN A 94 0.46 -2.35 -9.91
N PRO A 95 0.43 -2.05 -11.22
CA PRO A 95 -0.72 -2.38 -12.06
C PRO A 95 -1.08 -3.87 -11.99
N GLY A 96 -2.36 -4.18 -11.79
CA GLY A 96 -2.87 -5.56 -11.76
C GLY A 96 -2.63 -6.35 -10.47
N ALA A 97 -1.91 -5.81 -9.48
CA ALA A 97 -1.77 -6.46 -8.19
C ALA A 97 -3.06 -6.38 -7.34
N ALA A 98 -3.21 -7.31 -6.41
CA ALA A 98 -4.33 -7.30 -5.45
C ALA A 98 -4.40 -6.00 -4.64
N VAL A 99 -3.24 -5.40 -4.33
CA VAL A 99 -3.10 -4.06 -3.77
C VAL A 99 -2.11 -3.29 -4.66
N PRO A 100 -2.58 -2.38 -5.54
CA PRO A 100 -1.74 -1.81 -6.59
C PRO A 100 -0.94 -0.56 -6.17
N PHE A 101 -0.87 -0.26 -4.88
CA PHE A 101 -0.27 0.94 -4.33
C PHE A 101 0.36 0.66 -2.97
N ASP A 102 1.28 1.55 -2.57
CA ASP A 102 1.88 1.48 -1.24
C ASP A 102 0.97 2.11 -0.19
N ILE A 103 0.18 1.27 0.48
CA ILE A 103 -0.71 1.69 1.57
C ILE A 103 0.06 2.26 2.77
N PHE A 104 1.27 1.77 3.06
CA PHE A 104 2.05 2.25 4.20
C PHE A 104 2.60 3.66 3.91
N ALA A 105 3.15 3.88 2.71
CA ALA A 105 3.53 5.22 2.27
C ALA A 105 2.33 6.18 2.23
N ALA A 106 1.17 5.73 1.74
CA ALA A 106 -0.05 6.53 1.67
C ALA A 106 -0.49 6.99 3.07
N VAL A 107 -0.54 6.07 4.03
CA VAL A 107 -0.88 6.38 5.42
C VAL A 107 0.12 7.35 6.04
N PHE A 108 1.42 7.08 5.92
CA PHE A 108 2.45 7.96 6.45
C PHE A 108 2.36 9.37 5.88
N PHE A 109 2.14 9.47 4.57
CA PHE A 109 2.00 10.76 3.89
C PHE A 109 0.77 11.52 4.37
N LEU A 110 -0.39 10.86 4.50
CA LEU A 110 -1.63 11.49 4.94
C LEU A 110 -1.57 11.93 6.40
N ASP A 111 -1.11 11.07 7.32
CA ASP A 111 -0.96 11.41 8.74
C ASP A 111 0.00 12.59 8.92
N ARG A 112 1.13 12.58 8.20
CA ARG A 112 2.08 13.69 8.18
C ARG A 112 1.47 14.98 7.62
N SER A 113 0.74 14.89 6.52
CA SER A 113 0.15 16.06 5.84
C SER A 113 -1.03 16.65 6.60
N ALA A 114 -1.77 15.85 7.36
CA ALA A 114 -2.81 16.35 8.26
C ALA A 114 -2.22 17.15 9.43
N ARG A 115 -1.03 16.75 9.93
CA ARG A 115 -0.36 17.41 11.07
C ARG A 115 0.43 18.65 10.69
N ARG A 116 0.86 18.75 9.43
CA ARG A 116 1.60 19.90 8.89
C ARG A 116 0.85 20.32 7.64
N GLY A 117 0.15 21.45 7.66
CA GLY A 117 -0.58 22.02 6.50
C GLY A 117 0.34 22.37 5.32
N GLY A 118 0.99 21.37 4.74
CA GLY A 118 2.14 21.47 3.86
C GLY A 118 1.77 21.23 2.40
N LEU A 119 2.49 21.94 1.53
CA LEU A 119 2.31 22.02 0.10
C LEU A 119 2.47 20.64 -0.60
N VAL A 120 1.37 20.10 -1.11
CA VAL A 120 1.35 18.90 -1.96
C VAL A 120 1.42 19.32 -3.43
N ARG A 121 2.34 18.75 -4.21
CA ARG A 121 2.37 18.90 -5.67
C ARG A 121 1.86 17.61 -6.32
N PHE A 122 0.74 17.72 -7.02
CA PHE A 122 0.17 16.64 -7.81
C PHE A 122 0.84 16.63 -9.18
N ASN A 123 1.32 15.46 -9.63
CA ASN A 123 1.69 15.30 -11.03
C ASN A 123 0.45 14.81 -11.77
N SER A 124 -0.16 15.67 -12.59
CA SER A 124 -1.27 15.27 -13.45
C SER A 124 -0.72 14.45 -14.62
N VAL A 125 -0.64 13.14 -14.46
CA VAL A 125 -0.93 12.30 -15.63
C VAL A 125 -2.44 12.28 -15.70
N ALA A 126 -2.99 13.18 -16.52
CA ALA A 126 -4.37 13.14 -16.94
C ALA A 126 -4.60 11.82 -17.70
N ALA A 127 -4.94 10.76 -16.96
CA ALA A 127 -5.91 9.82 -17.49
C ALA A 127 -7.23 10.59 -17.48
N SER A 128 -7.69 10.91 -18.69
CA SER A 128 -8.94 11.58 -19.01
C SER A 128 -10.01 11.37 -17.94
N MET A 129 -10.50 12.47 -17.37
CA MET A 129 -11.65 12.47 -16.45
C MET A 129 -12.97 12.07 -17.17
N ALA A 130 -12.90 11.68 -18.45
CA ALA A 130 -14.03 11.22 -19.26
C ALA A 130 -14.17 9.68 -19.36
N ASP A 131 -13.18 8.90 -18.89
CA ASP A 131 -13.25 7.42 -18.94
C ASP A 131 -13.78 6.80 -17.62
N LEU A 132 -14.19 7.63 -16.65
CA LEU A 132 -14.60 7.20 -15.31
C LEU A 132 -16.10 6.91 -15.15
N ASP A 133 -16.89 7.04 -16.22
CA ASP A 133 -18.33 6.74 -16.24
C ASP A 133 -18.69 5.49 -17.07
N ALA A 134 -17.70 4.73 -17.56
CA ALA A 134 -17.91 3.60 -18.47
C ALA A 134 -17.61 2.23 -17.82
N ASP A 135 -18.17 1.95 -16.64
CA ASP A 135 -18.37 0.58 -16.17
C ASP A 135 -19.54 0.53 -15.17
N ASP A 136 -20.73 0.93 -15.63
CA ASP A 136 -21.97 0.44 -15.04
C ASP A 136 -22.37 -0.82 -15.81
N GLY A 137 -22.36 -1.93 -15.09
CA GLY A 137 -22.63 -3.26 -15.60
C GLY A 137 -24.05 -3.37 -16.13
N THR A 138 -24.22 -3.11 -17.42
CA THR A 138 -25.37 -3.64 -18.17
C THR A 138 -25.05 -5.08 -18.58
N HIS A 139 -25.48 -6.00 -17.71
CA HIS A 139 -25.76 -7.38 -18.09
C HIS A 139 -26.56 -7.38 -19.40
N ARG A 140 -25.97 -7.92 -20.47
CA ARG A 140 -26.70 -8.25 -21.70
C ARG A 140 -27.81 -9.26 -21.34
N PRO A 141 -29.08 -9.05 -21.74
CA PRO A 141 -29.99 -10.16 -21.88
C PRO A 141 -29.61 -10.91 -23.15
N VAL A 142 -29.40 -12.22 -23.01
CA VAL A 142 -29.47 -13.16 -24.12
C VAL A 142 -30.91 -13.12 -24.64
N GLN A 143 -31.12 -12.74 -25.89
CA GLN A 143 -32.36 -13.05 -26.61
C GLN A 143 -32.07 -13.98 -27.78
N ALA A 144 -32.82 -15.07 -27.79
CA ALA A 144 -32.95 -16.05 -28.84
C ALA A 144 -33.66 -15.45 -30.07
N GLY A 145 -33.26 -15.94 -31.25
CA GLY A 145 -33.85 -15.64 -32.55
C GLY A 145 -33.02 -16.29 -33.65
#